data_AF-Q57974-F1
#
_entry.id   AF-Q57974-F1
#
_cell.length_a   1.000
_cell.length_b   1.000
_cell.length_c   1.000
_cell.angle_alpha   90.00
_cell.angle_beta   90.00
_cell.angle_gamma   90.00
#
_symmetry.space_group_name_H-M   'P 1'
#
loop_
_entity.id
_entity.type
_entity.pdbx_description
1 polymer ?
#
loop_
_entity_poly.entity_id
_entity_poly.type
_entity_poly.pdbx_seq_one_letter_code
_entity_poly.pdbx_strand_id
1 'polypeptide(L)'
;MVNEHKAHASFMFKIINVFVSFGFNLILGILIYDIFFNIDENLVVACILIAMPIIAFLILILTGGVHKELTYLQIYDKYKLMCEFIREITISTITSELATIATMILYQLQNPIKTITFLLLLIAFLAFGLIFTKLLIDAYFITLKKLKSLKE
;
A
#
# COMPACT_ATOMS: atom_id res chain seq x y z
N MET A 1 -4.45 -27.76 13.80
CA MET A 1 -4.93 -27.38 12.45
C MET A 1 -5.41 -25.92 12.36
N VAL A 2 -6.47 -25.46 13.07
CA VAL A 2 -6.95 -24.05 12.94
C VAL A 2 -5.85 -23.00 13.16
N ASN A 3 -5.00 -23.20 14.17
CA ASN A 3 -3.89 -22.27 14.46
C ASN A 3 -2.83 -22.20 13.33
N GLU A 4 -2.61 -23.30 12.61
CA GLU A 4 -1.61 -23.36 11.52
C GLU A 4 -2.11 -22.60 10.30
N HIS A 5 -3.37 -22.84 9.89
CA HIS A 5 -4.00 -22.08 8.79
C HIS A 5 -4.05 -20.58 9.09
N LYS A 6 -4.35 -20.22 10.34
CA LYS A 6 -4.35 -18.82 10.79
C LYS A 6 -2.96 -18.18 10.72
N ALA A 7 -1.94 -18.90 11.19
CA ALA A 7 -0.55 -18.43 11.12
C ALA A 7 -0.06 -18.28 9.68
N HIS A 8 -0.40 -19.23 8.80
CA HIS A 8 -0.03 -19.19 7.39
C HIS A 8 -0.73 -18.04 6.65
N ALA A 9 -2.04 -17.85 6.87
CA ALA A 9 -2.78 -16.72 6.32
C ALA A 9 -2.23 -15.37 6.81
N SER A 10 -1.90 -15.25 8.11
CA SER A 10 -1.28 -14.05 8.67
C SER A 10 0.07 -13.75 8.02
N PHE A 11 0.91 -14.78 7.85
CA PHE A 11 2.21 -14.65 7.21
C PHE A 11 2.09 -14.22 5.75
N MET A 12 1.20 -14.85 4.98
CA MET A 12 0.95 -14.47 3.59
C MET A 12 0.41 -13.04 3.48
N PHE A 13 -0.47 -12.60 4.37
CA PHE A 13 -0.93 -11.21 4.43
C PHE A 13 0.21 -10.22 4.65
N LYS A 14 1.17 -10.54 5.53
CA LYS A 14 2.35 -9.70 5.72
C LYS A 14 3.20 -9.60 4.46
N ILE A 15 3.38 -10.72 3.74
CA ILE A 15 4.08 -10.71 2.45
C ILE A 15 3.33 -9.83 1.43
N ILE A 16 2.01 -9.96 1.35
CA ILE A 16 1.18 -9.09 0.48
C ILE A 16 1.40 -7.62 0.82
N ASN A 17 1.37 -7.26 2.11
CA ASN A 17 1.60 -5.89 2.55
C ASN A 17 2.97 -5.35 2.09
N VAL A 18 4.03 -6.18 2.16
CA VAL A 18 5.36 -5.82 1.66
C VAL A 18 5.31 -5.53 0.16
N PHE A 19 4.69 -6.38 -0.65
CA PHE A 19 4.60 -6.16 -2.11
C PHE A 19 3.76 -4.94 -2.48
N VAL A 20 2.64 -4.71 -1.78
CA VAL A 20 1.80 -3.52 -1.96
C VAL A 20 2.60 -2.26 -1.64
N SER A 21 3.30 -2.26 -0.50
CA SER A 21 4.12 -1.13 -0.05
C SER A 21 5.29 -0.86 -1.00
N PHE A 22 5.94 -1.92 -1.48
CA PHE A 22 7.00 -1.82 -2.48
C PHE A 22 6.49 -1.24 -3.79
N GLY A 23 5.38 -1.76 -4.34
CA GLY A 23 4.80 -1.26 -5.58
C GLY A 23 4.39 0.20 -5.49
N PHE A 24 3.78 0.59 -4.37
CA PHE A 24 3.43 1.98 -4.09
C PHE A 24 4.68 2.88 -4.08
N ASN A 25 5.69 2.52 -3.29
CA ASN A 25 6.93 3.30 -3.19
C ASN A 25 7.70 3.35 -4.52
N LEU A 26 7.64 2.30 -5.34
CA LEU A 26 8.28 2.28 -6.65
C LEU A 26 7.63 3.29 -7.60
N ILE A 27 6.29 3.30 -7.70
CA ILE A 27 5.57 4.27 -8.54
C ILE A 27 5.90 5.68 -8.09
N LEU A 28 5.81 5.94 -6.79
CA LEU A 28 6.10 7.26 -6.23
C LEU A 28 7.54 7.68 -6.48
N GLY A 29 8.50 6.77 -6.31
CA GLY A 29 9.91 7.02 -6.59
C GLY A 29 10.15 7.39 -8.05
N ILE A 30 9.53 6.66 -9.00
CA ILE A 30 9.63 6.96 -10.43
C ILE A 30 9.04 8.34 -10.73
N LEU A 31 7.84 8.65 -10.23
CA LEU A 31 7.18 9.94 -10.46
C LEU A 31 7.98 11.12 -9.89
N ILE A 32 8.53 10.96 -8.69
CA ILE A 32 9.37 12.00 -8.07
C ILE A 32 10.62 12.21 -8.91
N TYR A 33 11.30 11.12 -9.28
CA TYR A 33 12.52 11.22 -10.06
C TYR A 33 12.27 11.87 -11.42
N ASP A 34 11.17 11.51 -12.10
CA ASP A 34 10.76 12.12 -13.36
C ASP A 34 10.66 13.65 -13.24
N ILE A 35 10.06 14.14 -12.17
CA ILE A 35 9.83 15.57 -11.98
C ILE A 35 11.13 16.34 -11.69
N PHE A 36 12.09 15.73 -10.97
CA PHE A 36 13.36 16.37 -10.66
C PHE A 36 14.38 16.30 -11.81
N PHE A 37 14.34 15.25 -12.64
CA PHE A 37 15.35 14.99 -13.66
C PHE A 37 14.84 15.06 -15.10
N ASN A 38 13.54 15.31 -15.31
CA ASN A 38 12.86 15.32 -16.62
C ASN A 38 13.22 14.09 -17.46
N ILE A 39 12.79 12.90 -16.99
CA ILE A 39 13.02 11.67 -17.74
C ILE A 39 12.12 11.68 -19.00
N ASP A 40 12.54 10.97 -20.05
CA ASP A 40 11.67 10.65 -21.17
C ASP A 40 10.39 9.92 -20.70
N GLU A 41 9.21 10.46 -21.03
CA GLU A 41 7.92 9.90 -20.64
C GLU A 41 7.78 8.42 -21.03
N ASN A 42 8.36 8.00 -22.17
CA ASN A 42 8.33 6.60 -22.59
C ASN A 42 9.10 5.69 -21.63
N LEU A 43 10.21 6.19 -21.07
CA LEU A 43 10.99 5.43 -20.09
C LEU A 43 10.23 5.32 -18.76
N VAL A 44 9.59 6.41 -18.31
CA VAL A 44 8.72 6.40 -17.12
C VAL A 44 7.59 5.38 -17.27
N VAL A 45 6.86 5.44 -18.39
CA VAL A 45 5.78 4.51 -18.70
C VAL A 45 6.31 3.08 -18.78
N ALA A 46 7.45 2.84 -19.43
CA ALA A 46 8.05 1.51 -19.52
C ALA A 46 8.42 0.95 -18.14
N CYS A 47 9.02 1.75 -17.26
CA CYS A 47 9.37 1.33 -15.90
C CYS A 47 8.12 0.92 -15.10
N ILE A 48 7.05 1.73 -15.16
CA ILE A 48 5.79 1.43 -14.49
C ILE A 48 5.15 0.18 -15.10
N LEU A 49 5.09 0.07 -16.43
CA LEU A 49 4.43 -1.01 -17.15
C LEU A 49 5.16 -2.35 -17.05
N ILE A 50 6.47 -2.35 -16.80
CA ILE A 50 7.22 -3.58 -16.53
C ILE A 50 7.02 -4.01 -15.07
N ALA A 51 7.14 -3.08 -14.12
CA ALA A 51 7.11 -3.42 -12.70
C ALA A 51 5.71 -3.76 -12.19
N MET A 52 4.69 -2.99 -12.61
CA MET A 52 3.33 -3.13 -12.09
C MET A 52 2.70 -4.50 -12.37
N PRO A 53 2.77 -5.07 -13.59
CA PRO A 53 2.22 -6.39 -13.84
C PRO A 53 2.89 -7.49 -13.03
N ILE A 54 4.22 -7.41 -12.83
CA ILE A 54 4.96 -8.38 -12.03
C ILE A 54 4.50 -8.33 -10.57
N ILE A 55 4.42 -7.13 -9.99
CA ILE A 55 3.97 -6.93 -8.60
C ILE A 55 2.51 -7.36 -8.45
N ALA A 56 1.64 -6.96 -9.38
CA ALA A 56 0.23 -7.34 -9.38
C ALA A 56 0.04 -8.85 -9.48
N PHE A 57 0.82 -9.52 -10.32
CA PHE A 57 0.79 -10.98 -10.46
C PHE A 57 1.21 -11.70 -9.17
N LEU A 58 2.27 -11.21 -8.51
CA LEU A 58 2.70 -11.74 -7.21
C LEU A 58 1.63 -11.55 -6.13
N ILE A 59 1.03 -10.36 -6.05
CA ILE A 59 -0.07 -10.07 -5.12
C ILE A 59 -1.26 -11.00 -5.38
N LEU A 60 -1.60 -11.26 -6.64
CA LEU A 60 -2.70 -12.16 -7.01
C LEU A 60 -2.44 -13.60 -6.56
N ILE A 61 -1.24 -14.14 -6.81
CA ILE A 61 -0.85 -15.49 -6.36
C ILE A 61 -0.97 -15.61 -4.85
N LEU A 62 -0.42 -14.62 -4.12
CA LEU A 62 -0.44 -14.61 -2.66
C LEU A 62 -1.88 -14.50 -2.13
N THR A 63 -2.71 -13.68 -2.76
CA THR A 63 -4.14 -13.54 -2.40
C THR A 63 -4.88 -14.85 -2.61
N GLY A 64 -4.57 -15.61 -3.67
CA GLY A 64 -5.09 -16.96 -3.88
C GLY A 64 -4.68 -17.94 -2.76
N GLY A 65 -3.42 -17.87 -2.33
CA GLY A 65 -2.92 -18.65 -1.18
C GLY A 65 -3.65 -18.29 0.12
N VAL A 66 -3.77 -17.00 0.41
CA VAL A 66 -4.54 -16.50 1.56
C VAL A 66 -5.98 -16.98 1.49
N HIS A 67 -6.64 -16.87 0.33
CA HIS A 67 -8.03 -17.28 0.16
C HIS A 67 -8.21 -18.76 0.52
N LYS A 68 -7.31 -19.63 0.06
CA LYS A 68 -7.30 -21.04 0.41
C LYS A 68 -7.21 -21.25 1.92
N GLU A 69 -6.27 -20.59 2.60
CA GLU A 69 -6.13 -20.71 4.06
C GLU A 69 -7.35 -20.18 4.83
N LEU A 70 -7.92 -19.06 4.36
CA LEU A 70 -9.13 -18.47 4.94
C LEU A 70 -10.33 -19.41 4.83
N THR A 71 -10.39 -20.35 3.88
CA THR A 71 -11.52 -21.30 3.78
C THR A 71 -11.64 -22.21 5.00
N TYR A 72 -10.51 -22.55 5.64
CA TYR A 72 -10.44 -23.44 6.80
C TYR A 72 -10.73 -22.74 8.14
N LEU A 73 -10.85 -21.41 8.15
CA LEU A 73 -11.06 -20.63 9.37
C LEU A 73 -12.56 -20.42 9.65
N GLN A 74 -12.90 -20.22 10.93
CA GLN A 74 -14.23 -19.73 11.31
C GLN A 74 -14.42 -18.29 10.86
N ILE A 75 -15.67 -17.88 10.62
CA ILE A 75 -16.01 -16.53 10.11
C ILE A 75 -15.40 -15.44 11.00
N TYR A 76 -15.47 -15.59 12.32
CA TYR A 76 -14.87 -14.67 13.28
C TYR A 76 -13.35 -14.48 13.06
N ASP A 77 -12.60 -15.57 12.93
CA ASP A 77 -11.15 -15.52 12.69
C ASP A 77 -10.81 -14.87 11.36
N LYS A 78 -11.62 -15.08 10.30
CA LYS A 78 -11.43 -14.42 9.00
C LYS A 78 -11.52 -12.90 9.14
N TYR A 79 -12.58 -12.40 9.79
CA TYR A 79 -12.77 -10.95 9.99
C TYR A 79 -11.71 -10.36 10.91
N LYS A 80 -11.28 -11.09 11.94
CA LYS A 80 -10.19 -10.65 12.81
C LYS A 80 -8.89 -10.49 12.01
N LEU A 81 -8.55 -11.47 11.18
CA LEU A 81 -7.35 -11.44 10.35
C LEU A 81 -7.41 -10.31 9.30
N MET A 82 -8.57 -10.09 8.69
CA MET A 82 -8.79 -8.95 7.79
C MET A 82 -8.63 -7.60 8.49
N CYS A 83 -9.12 -7.46 9.73
CA CYS A 83 -8.91 -6.23 10.51
C CYS A 83 -7.42 -5.99 10.79
N GLU A 84 -6.67 -7.04 11.16
CA GLU A 84 -5.22 -6.96 11.39
C GLU A 84 -4.49 -6.56 10.11
N PHE A 85 -4.85 -7.17 8.97
CA PHE A 85 -4.27 -6.86 7.66
C PHE A 85 -4.55 -5.41 7.21
N ILE A 86 -5.81 -4.95 7.27
CA ILE A 86 -6.15 -3.57 6.89
C ILE A 86 -5.42 -2.57 7.78
N ARG A 87 -5.32 -2.84 9.09
CA ARG A 87 -4.56 -1.99 10.02
C ARG A 87 -3.08 -1.92 9.62
N GLU A 88 -2.46 -3.05 9.32
CA GLU A 88 -1.04 -3.10 8.93
C GLU A 88 -0.78 -2.38 7.60
N ILE A 89 -1.65 -2.54 6.60
CA ILE A 89 -1.57 -1.79 5.34
C ILE A 89 -1.70 -0.29 5.62
N THR A 90 -2.69 0.12 6.43
CA THR A 90 -2.90 1.54 6.74
C THR A 90 -1.65 2.16 7.37
N ILE A 91 -1.02 1.49 8.34
CA ILE A 91 0.22 1.97 8.97
C ILE A 91 1.36 2.03 7.95
N SER A 92 1.49 1.02 7.08
CA SER A 92 2.52 0.97 6.05
C SER A 92 2.35 2.08 5.01
N THR A 93 1.12 2.37 4.61
CA THR A 93 0.75 3.47 3.71
C THR A 93 1.14 4.81 4.32
N ILE A 94 0.74 5.09 5.57
CA ILE A 94 1.12 6.33 6.26
C ILE A 94 2.64 6.46 6.35
N THR A 95 3.33 5.38 6.70
CA THR A 95 4.80 5.37 6.81
C THR A 95 5.46 5.67 5.46
N SER A 96 4.97 5.03 4.39
CA SER A 96 5.43 5.25 3.02
C SER A 96 5.20 6.70 2.60
N GLU A 97 4.01 7.26 2.83
CA GLU A 97 3.70 8.66 2.52
C GLU A 97 4.66 9.63 3.22
N LEU A 98 4.90 9.44 4.52
CA LEU A 98 5.84 10.27 5.27
C LEU A 98 7.28 10.15 4.75
N ALA A 99 7.72 8.94 4.42
CA ALA A 99 9.04 8.70 3.84
C ALA A 99 9.18 9.35 2.45
N THR A 100 8.12 9.29 1.63
CA THR A 100 8.07 9.95 0.32
C THR A 100 8.16 11.46 0.44
N ILE A 101 7.43 12.08 1.38
CA ILE A 101 7.51 13.52 1.64
C ILE A 101 8.93 13.92 2.05
N ALA A 102 9.54 13.15 2.96
CA ALA A 102 10.92 13.39 3.36
C ALA A 102 11.88 13.32 2.16
N THR A 103 11.69 12.32 1.29
CA THR A 103 12.48 12.12 0.06
C THR A 103 12.30 13.29 -0.92
N MET A 104 11.07 13.78 -1.09
CA MET A 104 10.79 14.95 -1.93
C MET A 104 11.47 16.21 -1.42
N ILE A 105 11.45 16.44 -0.11
CA ILE A 105 12.14 17.58 0.52
C ILE A 105 13.65 17.48 0.29
N LEU A 106 14.22 16.27 0.45
CA LEU A 106 15.64 16.03 0.18
C LEU A 106 16.01 16.29 -1.29
N TYR A 107 15.20 15.81 -2.24
CA TYR A 107 15.42 16.08 -3.66
C TYR A 107 15.30 17.56 -3.99
N GLN A 108 14.36 18.29 -3.38
CA GLN A 108 14.24 19.74 -3.55
C GLN A 108 15.46 20.51 -3.03
N LEU A 109 16.12 20.02 -1.97
CA LEU A 109 17.37 20.60 -1.47
C LEU A 109 18.54 20.35 -2.42
N GLN A 110 18.61 19.17 -3.05
CA GLN A 110 19.69 18.78 -3.96
C GLN A 110 19.53 19.38 -5.36
N ASN A 111 18.31 19.38 -5.89
CA ASN A 111 17.97 19.81 -7.24
C ASN A 111 16.76 20.75 -7.17
N PRO A 112 16.98 22.05 -6.89
CA PRO A 112 15.88 22.97 -6.64
C PRO A 112 15.07 23.23 -7.92
N ILE A 113 13.82 22.77 -7.93
CA ILE A 113 12.82 23.19 -8.91
C ILE A 113 12.10 24.47 -8.44
N LYS A 114 11.30 25.08 -9.32
CA LYS A 114 10.50 26.28 -8.99
C LYS A 114 9.64 26.00 -7.75
N THR A 115 9.69 26.89 -6.76
CA THR A 115 8.99 26.73 -5.46
C THR A 115 7.49 26.46 -5.63
N ILE A 116 6.84 27.13 -6.58
CA ILE A 116 5.41 26.93 -6.86
C ILE A 116 5.13 25.51 -7.36
N THR A 117 5.97 24.99 -8.27
CA THR A 117 5.85 23.63 -8.80
C THR A 117 6.04 22.60 -7.69
N PHE A 118 7.06 22.78 -6.83
CA PHE A 118 7.29 21.91 -5.68
C PHE A 118 6.11 21.93 -4.69
N LEU A 119 5.58 23.10 -4.36
CA LEU A 119 4.44 23.23 -3.45
C LEU A 119 3.18 22.55 -4.00
N LEU A 120 2.88 22.73 -5.29
CA LEU A 120 1.75 22.05 -5.94
C LEU A 120 1.88 20.53 -5.86
N LEU A 121 3.09 20.00 -6.09
CA LEU A 121 3.39 18.58 -6.02
C LEU A 121 3.25 18.03 -4.60
N LEU A 122 3.79 18.74 -3.61
CA LEU A 122 3.68 18.37 -2.20
C LEU A 122 2.21 18.34 -1.74
N ILE A 123 1.42 19.35 -2.11
CA ILE A 123 0.00 19.42 -1.78
C ILE A 123 -0.78 18.29 -2.47
N ALA A 124 -0.50 18.03 -3.76
CA ALA A 124 -1.14 16.94 -4.49
C ALA A 124 -0.83 15.58 -3.86
N PHE A 125 0.42 15.33 -3.48
CA PHE A 125 0.84 14.11 -2.81
C PHE A 125 0.15 13.94 -1.45
N LEU A 126 0.14 15.00 -0.63
CA LEU A 126 -0.55 15.01 0.67
C LEU A 126 -2.05 14.76 0.52
N ALA A 127 -2.70 15.41 -0.45
CA ALA A 127 -4.12 15.22 -0.70
C ALA A 127 -4.44 13.77 -1.11
N PHE A 128 -3.65 13.21 -2.04
CA PHE A 128 -3.81 11.83 -2.47
C PHE A 128 -3.61 10.84 -1.30
N GLY A 129 -2.54 11.03 -0.53
CA GLY A 129 -2.23 10.17 0.60
C GLY A 129 -3.31 10.20 1.69
N LEU A 130 -3.81 11.39 2.03
CA LEU A 130 -4.91 11.55 2.98
C LEU A 130 -6.21 10.87 2.49
N ILE A 131 -6.54 11.00 1.20
CA ILE A 131 -7.72 10.34 0.61
C ILE A 131 -7.57 8.82 0.69
N PHE A 132 -6.40 8.30 0.30
CA PHE A 132 -6.14 6.87 0.29
C PHE A 132 -6.12 6.28 1.71
N THR A 133 -5.44 6.94 2.65
CA THR A 133 -5.45 6.58 4.07
C THR A 133 -6.86 6.60 4.65
N LYS A 134 -7.69 7.59 4.30
CA LYS A 134 -9.09 7.66 4.72
C LYS A 134 -9.89 6.44 4.22
N LEU A 135 -9.72 6.05 2.95
CA LEU A 135 -10.39 4.87 2.40
C LEU A 135 -10.03 3.59 3.16
N LEU A 136 -8.76 3.43 3.56
CA LEU A 136 -8.31 2.29 4.35
C LEU A 136 -8.90 2.29 5.78
N ILE A 137 -8.98 3.47 6.41
CA ILE A 137 -9.62 3.63 7.73
C ILE A 137 -11.12 3.30 7.65
N ASP A 138 -11.82 3.75 6.62
CA ASP A 138 -13.23 3.45 6.40
C ASP A 138 -13.44 1.93 6.19
N ALA A 139 -12.59 1.30 5.38
CA ALA A 139 -12.59 -0.16 5.19
C ALA A 139 -12.34 -0.92 6.51
N TYR A 140 -11.44 -0.41 7.35
CA TYR A 140 -11.18 -0.97 8.69
C TYR A 140 -12.43 -0.90 9.56
N PHE A 141 -13.10 0.26 9.65
CA PHE A 141 -14.30 0.41 10.47
C PHE A 141 -15.46 -0.46 9.99
N ILE A 142 -15.66 -0.59 8.67
CA ILE A 142 -16.68 -1.50 8.11
C ILE A 142 -16.40 -2.95 8.52
N THR A 143 -15.14 -3.38 8.43
CA THR A 143 -14.72 -4.75 8.78
C THR A 143 -14.83 -4.99 10.28
N LEU A 144 -14.47 -4.00 11.10
CA LEU A 144 -14.59 -4.06 12.55
C LEU A 144 -16.05 -4.13 13.02
N LYS A 145 -16.97 -3.39 12.37
CA LYS A 145 -18.41 -3.49 12.65
C LYS A 145 -18.93 -4.91 12.43
N LYS A 146 -18.55 -5.54 11.31
CA LYS A 146 -18.90 -6.95 11.02
C LYS A 146 -18.27 -7.92 12.02
N LEU A 147 -17.04 -7.67 12.47
CA LEU A 147 -16.41 -8.49 13.49
C LEU A 147 -17.15 -8.42 14.83
N LYS A 148 -17.61 -7.22 15.23
CA LYS A 148 -18.36 -7.02 16.48
C LYS A 148 -19.70 -7.74 16.46
N SER A 149 -20.45 -7.67 15.36
CA SER A 149 -21.75 -8.35 15.22
C SER A 149 -21.66 -9.88 15.20
N LEU A 150 -20.47 -10.46 15.08
CA LEU A 150 -20.25 -11.91 15.14
C LEU A 150 -19.88 -12.40 16.55
N LYS A 151 -19.61 -11.47 17.47
CA LYS A 151 -19.31 -11.77 18.88
C LYS A 151 -20.58 -11.77 19.74
N GLU A 152 -21.59 -11.03 19.30
CA GLU A 152 -22.96 -11.02 19.85
C GLU A 152 -23.74 -12.23 19.35
#